data_AF-A0A674MS11-F1
#
_entry.id   AF-A0A674MS11-F1
#
_cell.length_a   1.000
_cell.length_b   1.000
_cell.length_c   1.000
_cell.angle_alpha   90.00
_cell.angle_beta   90.00
_cell.angle_gamma   90.00
#
_symmetry.space_group_name_H-M   'P 1'
#
loop_
_entity.id
_entity.type
_entity.pdbx_description
1 polymer ?
#
loop_
_entity_poly.entity_id
_entity_poly.type
_entity_poly.pdbx_seq_one_letter_code
_entity_poly.pdbx_strand_id
1 'polypeptide(L)'
;MSGMHVPWSTGTECVAKYNFQTANEQDLPFCKGDVLTIIGVTRDPNWYRARNTVGREGTIPANYVQKREGVKSGGKLSLMPWFHGKITREQAERLLYPPETGLFLVRESTNYPGDYTLCVSCDGKVEHYRIIYHNGKLTIDEEEYFENLMQLVEHYTKDADGLCTRLIKPKVMEGTVAAQDEFSRSGWALNRKDLKLLQTIGKGEFGDVMVGDYRGTKVAVKCIKNDATAQAFIAEASVMTQLRHNNLVQLLGVIVEERGSLYIVTEYMAKGSLVDYLRSRGRTVLGGDCLLKFSLDVCEAMEYLEANNFVHRDLAARNVLVSEDNIAKVSDFGLTKEASSIQDTAKLPVKWTSPEALREKRFSTKSDVWSYGILLWEIYSFGRVPYPRIPLKEVVPRVEKGYKMDAPDGCPPAVYDLMKQCWTLDSASRPSFRMLREKLQHIRAKELYL
;
A
#
# COMPACT_ATOMS: atom_id res chain seq x y z
N MET A 1 27.57 -23.10 -15.95
CA MET A 1 26.87 -22.46 -17.09
C MET A 1 26.38 -21.12 -16.62
N SER A 2 27.01 -20.04 -17.06
CA SER A 2 26.66 -18.65 -16.71
C SER A 2 25.25 -18.34 -17.23
N GLY A 3 24.32 -18.01 -16.32
CA GLY A 3 22.95 -17.68 -16.68
C GLY A 3 22.91 -16.52 -17.68
N MET A 4 22.30 -16.74 -18.85
CA MET A 4 22.07 -15.69 -19.83
C MET A 4 21.21 -14.60 -19.20
N HIS A 5 21.76 -13.39 -19.06
CA HIS A 5 21.04 -12.24 -18.56
C HIS A 5 20.01 -11.82 -19.62
N VAL A 6 18.72 -12.04 -19.35
CA VAL A 6 17.64 -11.57 -20.24
C VAL A 6 17.66 -10.03 -20.23
N PRO A 7 17.74 -9.37 -21.40
CA PRO A 7 17.76 -7.90 -21.47
C PRO A 7 16.42 -7.30 -21.01
N TRP A 8 16.47 -6.12 -20.38
CA TRP A 8 15.27 -5.44 -19.90
C TRP A 8 14.43 -4.87 -21.05
N SER A 9 13.11 -5.03 -20.96
CA SER A 9 12.17 -4.51 -21.95
C SER A 9 11.94 -3.01 -21.80
N THR A 10 11.55 -2.36 -22.90
CA THR A 10 11.09 -0.97 -22.89
C THR A 10 9.97 -0.77 -21.86
N GLY A 11 10.02 0.34 -21.11
CA GLY A 11 9.12 0.65 -20.01
C GLY A 11 9.58 0.13 -18.64
N THR A 12 10.62 -0.72 -18.59
CA THR A 12 11.17 -1.20 -17.32
C THR A 12 11.71 -0.03 -16.49
N GLU A 13 11.30 0.09 -15.23
CA GLU A 13 11.91 1.04 -14.32
C GLU A 13 13.11 0.44 -13.60
N CYS A 14 14.12 1.26 -13.39
CA CYS A 14 15.30 0.92 -12.64
C CYS A 14 15.63 2.06 -11.67
N VAL A 15 16.26 1.71 -10.56
CA VAL A 15 16.80 2.66 -9.58
C VAL A 15 18.32 2.68 -9.67
N ALA A 16 18.91 3.87 -9.64
CA ALA A 16 20.37 4.02 -9.64
C ALA A 16 20.96 3.58 -8.29
N LYS A 17 21.95 2.67 -8.32
CA LYS A 17 22.70 2.21 -7.14
C LYS A 17 23.85 3.15 -6.78
N TYR A 18 24.36 3.88 -7.77
CA TYR A 18 25.51 4.78 -7.65
C TYR A 18 25.26 6.09 -8.41
N ASN A 19 26.06 7.12 -8.14
CA ASN A 19 26.10 8.30 -8.98
C ASN A 19 26.81 7.95 -10.30
N PHE A 20 26.30 8.47 -11.41
CA PHE A 20 26.93 8.36 -12.72
C PHE A 20 27.11 9.76 -13.29
N GLN A 21 28.37 10.17 -13.35
CA GLN A 21 28.80 11.40 -14.01
C GLN A 21 29.61 11.01 -15.23
N THR A 22 29.42 11.76 -16.32
CA THR A 22 30.00 11.47 -17.62
C THR A 22 30.25 12.77 -18.36
N ALA A 23 31.33 12.81 -19.15
CA ALA A 23 31.62 13.90 -20.06
C ALA A 23 31.09 13.63 -21.48
N ASN A 24 30.53 12.44 -21.73
CA ASN A 24 29.97 12.05 -23.02
C ASN A 24 28.54 12.59 -23.15
N GLU A 25 28.27 13.36 -24.21
CA GLU A 25 26.97 13.98 -24.47
C GLU A 25 25.84 12.97 -24.76
N GLN A 26 26.17 11.74 -25.14
CA GLN A 26 25.18 10.69 -25.41
C GLN A 26 24.69 10.00 -24.12
N ASP A 27 25.50 10.07 -23.06
CA ASP A 27 25.20 9.42 -21.79
C ASP A 27 24.26 10.28 -20.94
N LEU A 28 23.37 9.61 -20.20
CA LEU A 28 22.46 10.27 -19.28
C LEU A 28 23.07 10.27 -17.87
N PRO A 29 23.56 11.40 -17.34
CA PRO A 29 24.01 11.47 -15.96
C PRO A 29 22.84 11.34 -14.97
N PHE A 30 23.10 10.71 -13.83
CA PHE A 30 22.12 10.51 -12.77
C PHE A 30 22.77 10.39 -11.39
N CYS A 31 21.99 10.62 -10.35
CA CYS A 31 22.37 10.44 -8.97
C CYS A 31 21.91 9.07 -8.45
N LYS A 32 22.65 8.52 -7.48
CA LYS A 32 22.25 7.32 -6.73
C LYS A 32 20.84 7.51 -6.19
N GLY A 33 19.92 6.60 -6.50
CA GLY A 33 18.52 6.59 -6.10
C GLY A 33 17.56 7.24 -7.10
N ASP A 34 18.06 7.82 -8.19
CA ASP A 34 17.21 8.30 -9.28
C ASP A 34 16.48 7.13 -9.96
N VAL A 35 15.24 7.38 -10.38
CA VAL A 35 14.44 6.42 -11.15
C VAL A 35 14.62 6.70 -12.64
N LEU A 36 14.93 5.65 -13.39
CA LEU A 36 15.22 5.68 -14.81
C LEU A 36 14.30 4.67 -15.51
N THR A 37 13.71 5.05 -16.63
CA THR A 37 12.87 4.17 -17.46
C THR A 37 13.67 3.71 -18.68
N ILE A 38 13.82 2.40 -18.86
CA ILE A 38 14.45 1.81 -20.03
C ILE A 38 13.58 2.11 -21.25
N ILE A 39 14.16 2.74 -22.28
CA ILE A 39 13.48 3.02 -23.56
C ILE A 39 13.99 2.15 -24.70
N GLY A 40 15.17 1.53 -24.54
CA GLY A 40 15.67 0.54 -25.50
C GLY A 40 16.97 -0.13 -25.04
N VAL A 41 17.28 -1.25 -25.68
CA VAL A 41 18.56 -1.95 -25.54
C VAL A 41 19.59 -1.34 -26.49
N THR A 42 20.86 -1.30 -26.10
CA THR A 42 21.95 -0.95 -27.01
C THR A 42 22.60 -2.20 -27.60
N ARG A 43 23.60 -2.04 -28.48
CA ARG A 43 24.39 -3.18 -29.00
C ARG A 43 25.26 -3.81 -27.90
N ASP A 44 25.66 -3.03 -26.90
CA ASP A 44 26.42 -3.52 -25.76
C ASP A 44 25.45 -3.90 -24.63
N PRO A 45 25.42 -5.17 -24.17
CA PRO A 45 24.53 -5.59 -23.08
C PRO A 45 24.82 -4.89 -21.75
N ASN A 46 25.97 -4.23 -21.61
CA ASN A 46 26.31 -3.43 -20.44
C ASN A 46 25.66 -2.03 -20.46
N TRP A 47 24.98 -1.64 -21.55
CA TRP A 47 24.39 -0.32 -21.71
C TRP A 47 22.95 -0.37 -22.20
N TYR A 48 22.13 0.50 -21.61
CA TYR A 48 20.74 0.71 -22.01
C TYR A 48 20.52 2.16 -22.44
N ARG A 49 19.54 2.39 -23.30
CA ARG A 49 18.98 3.72 -23.51
C ARG A 49 17.85 3.92 -22.50
N ALA A 50 17.88 5.01 -21.76
CA ALA A 50 16.93 5.30 -20.70
C ALA A 50 16.45 6.75 -20.73
N ARG A 51 15.36 7.00 -19.99
CA ARG A 51 14.77 8.31 -19.74
C ARG A 51 14.65 8.56 -18.23
N ASN A 52 15.00 9.76 -17.75
CA ASN A 52 14.78 10.15 -16.36
C ASN A 52 13.38 10.76 -16.13
N THR A 53 13.05 11.08 -14.88
CA THR A 53 11.72 11.61 -14.49
C THR A 53 11.39 12.99 -15.08
N VAL A 54 12.40 13.77 -15.48
CA VAL A 54 12.22 15.08 -16.14
C VAL A 54 12.18 14.97 -17.67
N GLY A 55 12.20 13.74 -18.21
CA GLY A 55 12.06 13.47 -19.64
C GLY A 55 13.35 13.49 -20.45
N ARG A 56 14.53 13.68 -19.82
CA ARG A 56 15.82 13.61 -20.53
C ARG A 56 16.17 12.16 -20.86
N GLU A 57 16.74 11.95 -22.04
CA GLU A 57 17.12 10.64 -22.55
C GLU A 57 18.62 10.54 -22.80
N GLY A 58 19.16 9.33 -22.67
CA GLY A 58 20.56 9.03 -23.01
C GLY A 58 20.94 7.60 -22.64
N THR A 59 22.20 7.25 -22.77
CA THR A 59 22.74 5.92 -22.43
C THR A 59 23.13 5.82 -20.95
N ILE A 60 22.85 4.66 -20.34
CA ILE A 60 23.15 4.37 -18.94
C ILE A 60 23.83 3.00 -18.79
N PRO A 61 24.77 2.85 -17.85
CA PRO A 61 25.41 1.56 -17.60
C PRO A 61 24.53 0.64 -16.73
N ALA A 62 24.33 -0.60 -17.19
CA ALA A 62 23.46 -1.59 -16.58
C ALA A 62 23.87 -1.94 -15.14
N ASN A 63 25.17 -2.03 -14.87
CA ASN A 63 25.72 -2.37 -13.55
C ASN A 63 25.52 -1.25 -12.51
N TYR A 64 25.18 -0.02 -12.93
CA TYR A 64 24.92 1.11 -12.05
C TYR A 64 23.47 1.18 -11.58
N VAL A 65 22.59 0.37 -12.15
CA VAL A 65 21.16 0.40 -11.85
C VAL A 65 20.66 -0.97 -11.39
N GLN A 66 19.48 -0.98 -10.80
CA GLN A 66 18.78 -2.18 -10.35
C GLN A 66 17.34 -2.09 -10.83
N LYS A 67 16.82 -3.18 -11.39
CA LYS A 67 15.43 -3.24 -11.84
C LYS A 67 14.48 -3.08 -10.65
N ARG A 68 13.42 -2.26 -10.82
CA ARG A 68 12.29 -2.24 -9.89
C ARG A 68 11.30 -3.31 -10.30
N GLU A 69 11.01 -4.24 -9.39
CA GLU A 69 10.08 -5.34 -9.65
C GLU A 69 8.94 -5.35 -8.63
N GLY A 70 7.75 -5.73 -9.08
CA GLY A 70 6.60 -5.87 -8.20
C GLY A 70 6.81 -6.99 -7.19
N VAL A 71 6.67 -6.68 -5.91
CA VAL A 71 6.81 -7.63 -4.80
C VAL A 71 5.51 -8.40 -4.67
N LYS A 72 5.50 -9.65 -5.14
CA LYS A 72 4.29 -10.52 -5.15
C LYS A 72 4.09 -11.31 -3.84
N SER A 73 5.08 -11.31 -2.95
CA SER A 73 5.07 -12.07 -1.70
C SER A 73 4.25 -11.44 -0.58
N GLY A 74 3.33 -10.49 -0.85
CA GLY A 74 2.69 -9.63 0.16
C GLY A 74 2.07 -10.36 1.37
N GLY A 75 1.46 -11.52 1.17
CA GLY A 75 0.90 -12.34 2.26
C GLY A 75 1.94 -13.14 3.08
N LYS A 76 3.17 -13.25 2.58
CA LYS A 76 4.31 -13.96 3.21
C LYS A 76 5.34 -13.00 3.79
N LEU A 77 5.35 -11.74 3.37
CA LEU A 77 6.28 -10.75 3.90
C LEU A 77 6.01 -10.51 5.39
N SER A 78 7.06 -10.45 6.22
CA SER A 78 6.96 -10.13 7.64
C SER A 78 8.04 -9.13 8.03
N LEU A 79 7.70 -8.17 8.89
CA LEU A 79 8.68 -7.33 9.60
C LEU A 79 9.34 -8.08 10.76
N MET A 80 8.70 -9.13 11.27
CA MET A 80 9.17 -9.95 12.38
C MET A 80 9.29 -11.41 11.90
N PRO A 81 10.19 -11.73 10.96
CA PRO A 81 10.35 -13.10 10.47
C PRO A 81 10.75 -14.08 11.59
N TRP A 82 11.31 -13.56 12.69
CA TRP A 82 11.68 -14.30 13.90
C TRP A 82 10.52 -14.50 14.89
N PHE A 83 9.31 -13.96 14.63
CA PHE A 83 8.14 -14.13 15.50
C PHE A 83 7.28 -15.31 15.03
N HIS A 84 7.12 -16.33 15.88
CA HIS A 84 6.43 -17.59 15.54
C HIS A 84 5.02 -17.69 16.16
N GLY A 85 4.58 -16.66 16.89
CA GLY A 85 3.27 -16.66 17.55
C GLY A 85 3.16 -17.68 18.68
N LYS A 86 2.01 -18.37 18.76
CA LYS A 86 1.68 -19.33 19.82
C LYS A 86 2.28 -20.71 19.57
N ILE A 87 3.58 -20.85 19.85
CA ILE A 87 4.26 -22.15 19.88
C ILE A 87 4.70 -22.51 21.31
N THR A 88 4.76 -23.80 21.61
CA THR A 88 5.24 -24.27 22.92
C THR A 88 6.75 -24.10 23.07
N ARG A 89 7.24 -24.22 24.30
CA ARG A 89 8.67 -24.18 24.61
C ARG A 89 9.42 -25.25 23.82
N GLU A 90 8.88 -26.46 23.78
CA GLU A 90 9.49 -27.63 23.14
C GLU A 90 9.50 -27.49 21.61
N GLN A 91 8.45 -26.88 21.04
CA GLN A 91 8.42 -26.56 19.60
C GLN A 91 9.50 -25.53 19.24
N ALA A 92 9.68 -24.48 20.06
CA ALA A 92 10.73 -23.49 19.86
C ALA A 92 12.13 -24.12 19.92
N GLU A 93 12.37 -24.99 20.91
CA GLU A 93 13.64 -25.70 21.05
C GLU A 93 13.95 -26.59 19.82
N ARG A 94 12.94 -27.26 19.26
CA ARG A 94 13.08 -28.03 18.01
C ARG A 94 13.38 -27.13 16.80
N LEU A 95 12.77 -25.96 16.71
CA LEU A 95 12.98 -25.03 15.60
C LEU A 95 14.39 -24.41 15.62
N LEU A 96 14.97 -24.25 16.81
CA LEU A 96 16.34 -23.78 17.01
C LEU A 96 17.39 -24.89 16.86
N TYR A 97 16.99 -26.09 16.46
CA TYR A 97 17.89 -27.16 16.04
C TYR A 97 18.18 -27.07 14.53
N PRO A 98 19.42 -27.33 14.05
CA PRO A 98 20.62 -27.64 14.82
C PRO A 98 21.12 -26.43 15.65
N PRO A 99 21.79 -26.64 16.80
CA PRO A 99 22.26 -25.55 17.65
C PRO A 99 23.24 -24.65 16.90
N GLU A 100 22.97 -23.35 16.92
CA GLU A 100 23.77 -22.32 16.27
C GLU A 100 23.81 -21.13 17.23
N THR A 101 25.00 -20.75 17.72
CA THR A 101 25.11 -19.68 18.72
C THR A 101 24.58 -18.36 18.19
N GLY A 102 23.66 -17.75 18.93
CA GLY A 102 22.97 -16.52 18.53
C GLY A 102 21.80 -16.73 17.56
N LEU A 103 21.43 -17.98 17.24
CA LEU A 103 20.16 -18.28 16.55
C LEU A 103 19.00 -18.06 17.52
N PHE A 104 18.00 -17.28 17.11
CA PHE A 104 16.92 -16.90 18.01
C PHE A 104 15.53 -16.90 17.36
N LEU A 105 14.49 -16.96 18.19
CA LEU A 105 13.10 -16.68 17.80
C LEU A 105 12.35 -16.03 18.97
N VAL A 106 11.21 -15.40 18.68
CA VAL A 106 10.27 -14.91 19.68
C VAL A 106 8.94 -15.62 19.52
N ARG A 107 8.30 -15.95 20.64
CA ARG A 107 6.99 -16.58 20.71
C ARG A 107 6.11 -15.90 21.75
N GLU A 108 4.79 -16.10 21.68
CA GLU A 108 3.90 -15.74 22.78
C GLU A 108 4.19 -16.60 24.01
N SER A 109 4.13 -15.99 25.20
CA SER A 109 4.31 -16.70 26.45
C SER A 109 3.12 -17.63 26.70
N THR A 110 3.41 -18.91 26.85
CA THR A 110 2.40 -19.92 27.21
C THR A 110 2.01 -19.88 28.69
N ASN A 111 2.91 -19.34 29.54
CA ASN A 111 2.74 -19.34 30.99
C ASN A 111 2.19 -18.01 31.52
N TYR A 112 2.36 -16.93 30.76
CA TYR A 112 1.93 -15.58 31.14
C TYR A 112 1.18 -14.96 29.96
N PRO A 113 -0.16 -15.10 29.90
CA PRO A 113 -0.96 -14.56 28.81
C PRO A 113 -0.75 -13.04 28.65
N GLY A 114 -0.41 -12.60 27.45
CA GLY A 114 -0.12 -11.19 27.12
C GLY A 114 1.37 -10.87 27.04
N ASP A 115 2.23 -11.71 27.63
CA ASP A 115 3.69 -11.58 27.52
C ASP A 115 4.25 -12.37 26.32
N TYR A 116 5.54 -12.14 26.05
CA TYR A 116 6.29 -12.88 25.03
C TYR A 116 7.47 -13.63 25.66
N THR A 117 8.17 -14.42 24.85
CA THR A 117 9.40 -15.12 25.23
C THR A 117 10.40 -15.05 24.10
N LEU A 118 11.60 -14.54 24.38
CA LEU A 118 12.77 -14.59 23.51
C LEU A 118 13.51 -15.90 23.77
N CYS A 119 13.66 -16.73 22.75
CA CYS A 119 14.38 -17.99 22.80
C CYS A 119 15.70 -17.84 22.04
N VAL A 120 16.84 -18.08 22.69
CA VAL A 120 18.18 -17.88 22.11
C VAL A 120 18.99 -19.17 22.25
N SER A 121 19.56 -19.66 21.15
CA SER A 121 20.51 -20.78 21.19
C SER A 121 21.90 -20.27 21.57
N CYS A 122 22.45 -20.77 22.67
CA CYS A 122 23.79 -20.44 23.16
C CYS A 122 24.43 -21.68 23.76
N ASP A 123 25.69 -21.95 23.43
CA ASP A 123 26.48 -23.07 23.98
C ASP A 123 25.77 -24.44 23.94
N GLY A 124 25.07 -24.71 22.83
CA GLY A 124 24.36 -25.97 22.61
C GLY A 124 23.05 -26.11 23.38
N LYS A 125 22.61 -25.07 24.10
CA LYS A 125 21.33 -25.01 24.81
C LYS A 125 20.44 -23.91 24.22
N VAL A 126 19.17 -23.92 24.61
CA VAL A 126 18.22 -22.86 24.29
C VAL A 126 17.82 -22.17 25.59
N GLU A 127 18.23 -20.92 25.73
CA GLU A 127 17.84 -20.05 26.83
C GLU A 127 16.52 -19.35 26.51
N HIS A 128 15.66 -19.15 27.51
CA HIS A 128 14.33 -18.58 27.36
C HIS A 128 14.18 -17.38 28.29
N TYR A 129 14.10 -16.18 27.72
CA TYR A 129 13.92 -14.93 28.43
C TYR A 129 12.46 -14.49 28.31
N ARG A 130 11.80 -14.25 29.45
CA ARG A 130 10.45 -13.70 29.46
C ARG A 130 10.51 -12.24 29.05
N ILE A 131 9.68 -11.85 28.10
CA ILE A 131 9.47 -10.45 27.73
C ILE A 131 8.16 -10.02 28.37
N ILE A 132 8.23 -9.14 29.36
CA ILE A 132 7.11 -8.64 30.14
C ILE A 132 6.46 -7.48 29.37
N TYR A 133 5.15 -7.55 29.14
CA TYR A 133 4.38 -6.43 28.59
C TYR A 133 3.64 -5.69 29.71
N HIS A 134 4.02 -4.45 29.98
CA HIS A 134 3.42 -3.65 31.03
C HIS A 134 3.31 -2.17 30.62
N ASN A 135 2.14 -1.56 30.83
CA ASN A 135 1.85 -0.16 30.50
C ASN A 135 2.22 0.26 29.07
N GLY A 136 2.01 -0.63 28.09
CA GLY A 136 2.33 -0.35 26.68
C GLY A 136 3.80 -0.52 26.31
N LYS A 137 4.65 -1.00 27.23
CA LYS A 137 6.08 -1.22 27.03
C LYS A 137 6.47 -2.67 27.25
N LEU A 138 7.60 -3.06 26.68
CA LEU A 138 8.20 -4.39 26.75
C LEU A 138 9.55 -4.31 27.46
N THR A 139 9.87 -5.29 28.29
CA THR A 139 11.17 -5.39 28.98
C THR A 139 11.52 -6.86 29.27
N ILE A 140 12.81 -7.17 29.40
CA ILE A 140 13.30 -8.48 29.87
C ILE A 140 13.82 -8.38 31.31
N ASP A 141 14.44 -7.26 31.67
CA ASP A 141 15.20 -7.04 32.91
C ASP A 141 14.54 -6.04 33.88
N GLU A 142 13.44 -5.38 33.47
CA GLU A 142 12.79 -4.27 34.17
C GLU A 142 13.64 -2.99 34.30
N GLU A 143 14.78 -2.93 33.61
CA GLU A 143 15.69 -1.77 33.55
C GLU A 143 15.52 -1.03 32.22
N GLU A 144 15.61 -1.78 31.11
CA GLU A 144 15.39 -1.25 29.77
C GLU A 144 13.96 -1.53 29.26
N TYR A 145 13.38 -0.53 28.60
CA TYR A 145 12.00 -0.60 28.13
C TYR A 145 11.89 -0.22 26.65
N PHE A 146 11.16 -1.04 25.90
CA PHE A 146 10.94 -0.92 24.46
C PHE A 146 9.47 -0.70 24.14
N GLU A 147 9.18 0.00 23.05
CA GLU A 147 7.79 0.27 22.63
C GLU A 147 7.19 -0.91 21.83
N ASN A 148 8.03 -1.77 21.26
CA ASN A 148 7.60 -2.94 20.47
C ASN A 148 8.71 -4.01 20.39
N LEU A 149 8.36 -5.22 19.91
CA LEU A 149 9.28 -6.35 19.87
C LEU A 149 10.44 -6.13 18.88
N MET A 150 10.24 -5.32 17.83
CA MET A 150 11.30 -5.01 16.87
C MET A 150 12.42 -4.20 17.51
N GLN A 151 12.09 -3.17 18.31
CA GLN A 151 13.08 -2.40 19.06
C GLN A 151 13.86 -3.26 20.04
N LEU A 152 13.16 -4.15 20.76
CA LEU A 152 13.77 -5.09 21.68
C LEU A 152 14.77 -6.02 20.96
N VAL A 153 14.36 -6.63 19.84
CA VAL A 153 15.24 -7.52 19.06
C VAL A 153 16.42 -6.77 18.47
N GLU A 154 16.23 -5.53 18.01
CA GLU A 154 17.33 -4.71 17.50
C GLU A 154 18.36 -4.41 18.58
N HIS A 155 17.92 -3.98 19.77
CA HIS A 155 18.78 -3.71 20.91
C HIS A 155 19.66 -4.93 21.22
N TYR A 156 19.01 -6.08 21.43
CA TYR A 156 19.70 -7.31 21.78
C TYR A 156 20.53 -7.92 20.63
N THR A 157 20.35 -7.42 19.40
CA THR A 157 21.23 -7.75 18.26
C THR A 157 22.53 -6.95 18.30
N LYS A 158 22.48 -5.70 18.78
CA LYS A 158 23.64 -4.79 18.87
C LYS A 158 24.47 -5.08 20.12
N ASP A 159 23.81 -5.26 21.26
CA ASP A 159 24.42 -5.57 22.54
C ASP A 159 23.72 -6.78 23.16
N ALA A 160 24.45 -7.65 23.86
CA ALA A 160 23.80 -8.77 24.56
C ALA A 160 23.06 -8.28 25.82
N ASP A 161 23.56 -7.22 26.47
CA ASP A 161 22.93 -6.55 27.61
C ASP A 161 22.26 -7.50 28.63
N GLY A 162 23.06 -8.44 29.16
CA GLY A 162 22.60 -9.44 30.14
C GLY A 162 22.07 -10.76 29.54
N LEU A 163 21.84 -10.84 28.22
CA LEU A 163 21.59 -12.11 27.54
C LEU A 163 22.86 -12.96 27.47
N CYS A 164 22.68 -14.28 27.37
CA CYS A 164 23.75 -15.26 27.22
C CYS A 164 24.66 -15.00 26.00
N THR A 165 24.10 -14.44 24.94
CA THR A 165 24.82 -13.93 23.77
C THR A 165 23.93 -12.93 23.03
N ARG A 166 24.54 -12.06 22.24
CA ARG A 166 23.79 -11.17 21.34
C ARG A 166 23.00 -11.98 20.32
N LEU A 167 21.90 -11.42 19.85
CA LEU A 167 21.12 -12.00 18.76
C LEU A 167 21.91 -11.88 17.45
N ILE A 168 22.12 -13.00 16.75
CA ILE A 168 22.95 -13.04 15.53
C ILE A 168 22.08 -13.36 14.32
N LYS A 169 21.28 -14.42 14.41
CA LYS A 169 20.55 -14.96 13.27
C LYS A 169 19.09 -15.24 13.64
N PRO A 170 18.11 -14.65 12.94
CA PRO A 170 16.72 -14.97 13.18
C PRO A 170 16.40 -16.37 12.63
N LYS A 171 15.71 -17.19 13.42
CA LYS A 171 15.02 -18.37 12.91
C LYS A 171 13.74 -17.89 12.23
N VAL A 172 13.75 -17.86 10.91
CA VAL A 172 12.62 -17.42 10.08
C VAL A 172 11.46 -18.41 10.24
N MET A 173 10.26 -17.89 10.50
CA MET A 173 9.01 -18.66 10.50
C MET A 173 8.77 -19.23 9.10
N GLU A 174 8.49 -20.53 9.02
CA GLU A 174 8.29 -21.20 7.75
C GLU A 174 7.15 -20.55 6.95
N GLY A 175 7.41 -20.28 5.66
CA GLY A 175 6.47 -19.57 4.78
C GLY A 175 6.53 -18.04 4.87
N THR A 176 7.39 -17.46 5.72
CA THR A 176 7.60 -16.00 5.78
C THR A 176 8.86 -15.53 5.04
N VAL A 177 8.86 -14.29 4.58
CA VAL A 177 9.99 -13.60 3.90
C VAL A 177 10.24 -12.27 4.60
N ALA A 178 11.51 -11.93 4.88
CA ALA A 178 11.85 -10.66 5.49
C ALA A 178 11.51 -9.48 4.55
N ALA A 179 10.61 -8.60 4.97
CA ALA A 179 10.13 -7.49 4.14
C ALA A 179 11.26 -6.54 3.71
N GLN A 180 12.20 -6.23 4.61
CA GLN A 180 13.33 -5.36 4.33
C GLN A 180 14.22 -5.86 3.19
N ASP A 181 14.55 -7.15 3.21
CA ASP A 181 15.37 -7.78 2.18
C ASP A 181 14.66 -7.78 0.84
N GLU A 182 13.37 -8.10 0.83
CA GLU A 182 12.60 -8.20 -0.41
C GLU A 182 12.41 -6.82 -1.07
N PHE A 183 12.07 -5.78 -0.30
CA PHE A 183 11.95 -4.43 -0.84
C PHE A 183 13.31 -3.88 -1.32
N SER A 184 14.41 -4.23 -0.65
CA SER A 184 15.76 -3.84 -1.07
C SER A 184 16.18 -4.54 -2.36
N ARG A 185 15.99 -5.87 -2.45
CA ARG A 185 16.29 -6.67 -3.65
C ARG A 185 15.43 -6.28 -4.85
N SER A 186 14.21 -5.84 -4.60
CA SER A 186 13.27 -5.41 -5.64
C SER A 186 13.38 -3.92 -6.01
N GLY A 187 14.34 -3.18 -5.45
CA GLY A 187 14.60 -1.77 -5.80
C GLY A 187 13.59 -0.76 -5.23
N TRP A 188 12.91 -1.09 -4.13
CA TRP A 188 11.92 -0.23 -3.46
C TRP A 188 12.43 0.42 -2.18
N ALA A 189 13.56 -0.03 -1.63
CA ALA A 189 14.14 0.56 -0.44
C ALA A 189 14.64 2.00 -0.68
N LEU A 190 14.20 2.93 0.16
CA LEU A 190 14.68 4.32 0.19
C LEU A 190 15.62 4.54 1.38
N ASN A 191 16.48 5.55 1.28
CA ASN A 191 17.42 5.87 2.35
C ASN A 191 16.78 6.81 3.38
N ARG A 192 16.69 6.37 4.63
CA ARG A 192 16.13 7.19 5.72
C ARG A 192 16.80 8.55 5.89
N LYS A 193 18.12 8.63 5.65
CA LYS A 193 18.90 9.88 5.80
C LYS A 193 18.48 10.97 4.81
N ASP A 194 17.89 10.57 3.69
CA ASP A 194 17.44 11.46 2.63
C ASP A 194 16.00 11.95 2.85
N LEU A 195 15.31 11.44 3.89
CA LEU A 195 13.95 11.82 4.27
C LEU A 195 13.96 12.79 5.45
N LYS A 196 13.31 13.95 5.27
CA LYS A 196 12.97 14.87 6.36
C LYS A 196 11.47 14.81 6.61
N LEU A 197 11.07 14.36 7.79
CA LEU A 197 9.67 14.40 8.22
C LEU A 197 9.31 15.83 8.64
N LEU A 198 8.13 16.29 8.22
CA LEU A 198 7.59 17.60 8.52
C LEU A 198 6.35 17.43 9.43
N GLN A 199 5.22 18.04 9.06
CA GLN A 199 4.00 18.03 9.85
C GLN A 199 3.08 16.83 9.55
N THR A 200 2.37 16.35 10.56
CA THR A 200 1.27 15.38 10.43
C THR A 200 0.10 15.99 9.67
N ILE A 201 -0.33 15.31 8.60
CA ILE A 201 -1.47 15.71 7.75
C ILE A 201 -2.68 14.80 7.87
N GLY A 202 -2.53 13.63 8.50
CA GLY A 202 -3.64 12.72 8.73
C GLY A 202 -3.35 11.74 9.86
N LYS A 203 -4.40 11.27 10.52
CA LYS A 203 -4.37 10.15 11.45
C LYS A 203 -5.26 9.06 10.86
N GLY A 204 -4.66 7.98 10.38
CA GLY A 204 -5.37 6.84 9.81
C GLY A 204 -5.48 5.68 10.80
N GLU A 205 -6.27 4.67 10.44
CA GLU A 205 -6.40 3.42 11.22
C GLU A 205 -5.06 2.70 11.42
N PHE A 206 -4.15 2.84 10.44
CA PHE A 206 -2.86 2.14 10.40
C PHE A 206 -1.66 3.00 10.84
N GLY A 207 -1.89 4.24 11.27
CA GLY A 207 -0.83 5.16 11.71
C GLY A 207 -1.01 6.59 11.21
N ASP A 208 -0.05 7.44 11.59
CA ASP A 208 -0.05 8.85 11.19
C ASP A 208 0.49 9.00 9.76
N VAL A 209 -0.09 9.93 9.02
CA VAL A 209 0.40 10.36 7.70
C VAL A 209 1.18 11.66 7.85
N MET A 210 2.48 11.54 7.64
CA MET A 210 3.56 12.51 7.45
C MET A 210 3.44 13.33 6.16
N VAL A 211 3.66 14.64 6.14
CA VAL A 211 4.35 15.26 4.98
C VAL A 211 5.84 15.13 5.20
N GLY A 212 6.59 14.86 4.15
CA GLY A 212 8.05 14.87 4.19
C GLY A 212 8.67 15.54 2.96
N ASP A 213 9.97 15.73 3.04
CA ASP A 213 10.84 16.03 1.90
C ASP A 213 11.79 14.85 1.69
N TYR A 214 11.74 14.25 0.51
CA TYR A 214 12.70 13.23 0.08
C TYR A 214 13.50 13.80 -1.08
N ARG A 215 14.75 14.19 -0.80
CA ARG A 215 15.68 14.76 -1.79
C ARG A 215 15.13 15.98 -2.54
N GLY A 216 14.48 16.90 -1.83
CA GLY A 216 13.87 18.10 -2.41
C GLY A 216 12.51 17.87 -3.06
N THR A 217 11.99 16.64 -3.05
CA THR A 217 10.64 16.32 -3.52
C THR A 217 9.70 16.18 -2.32
N LYS A 218 8.58 16.89 -2.34
CA LYS A 218 7.54 16.76 -1.31
C LYS A 218 6.85 15.41 -1.43
N VAL A 219 6.73 14.69 -0.31
CA VAL A 219 6.17 13.33 -0.25
C VAL A 219 5.15 13.19 0.88
N ALA A 220 4.27 12.20 0.76
CA ALA A 220 3.46 11.72 1.87
C ALA A 220 4.11 10.48 2.48
N VAL A 221 4.12 10.39 3.81
CA VAL A 221 4.82 9.33 4.55
C VAL A 221 3.89 8.71 5.56
N LYS A 222 3.42 7.50 5.32
CA LYS A 222 2.63 6.73 6.30
C LYS A 222 3.62 5.97 7.20
N CYS A 223 3.50 6.10 8.52
CA CYS A 223 4.37 5.41 9.49
C CYS A 223 3.56 4.39 10.31
N ILE A 224 4.05 3.16 10.41
CA ILE A 224 3.48 2.19 11.36
C ILE A 224 3.86 2.59 12.79
N LYS A 225 2.90 2.50 13.71
CA LYS A 225 3.14 2.67 15.15
C LYS A 225 3.02 1.39 15.97
N ASN A 226 2.42 0.31 15.45
CA ASN A 226 2.18 -0.93 16.20
C ASN A 226 2.25 -2.18 15.30
N ASP A 227 2.92 -3.22 15.80
CA ASP A 227 3.10 -4.56 15.26
C ASP A 227 1.81 -5.21 14.74
N ALA A 228 0.67 -4.98 15.42
CA ALA A 228 -0.63 -5.55 15.04
C ALA A 228 -1.11 -5.11 13.63
N THR A 229 -0.68 -3.94 13.18
CA THR A 229 -1.05 -3.37 11.87
C THR A 229 0.01 -3.58 10.79
N ALA A 230 1.18 -4.12 11.17
CA ALA A 230 2.32 -4.20 10.26
C ALA A 230 2.08 -5.08 9.06
N GLN A 231 1.40 -6.22 9.24
CA GLN A 231 1.13 -7.13 8.14
C GLN A 231 0.24 -6.51 7.06
N ALA A 232 -0.81 -5.79 7.46
CA ALA A 232 -1.71 -5.09 6.53
C ALA A 232 -0.96 -4.00 5.75
N PHE A 233 -0.05 -3.30 6.42
CA PHE A 233 0.75 -2.24 5.82
C PHE A 233 1.79 -2.78 4.83
N ILE A 234 2.46 -3.89 5.15
CA ILE A 234 3.37 -4.55 4.20
C ILE A 234 2.60 -5.07 2.98
N ALA A 235 1.41 -5.62 3.18
CA ALA A 235 0.54 -6.05 2.09
C ALA A 235 0.14 -4.86 1.20
N GLU A 236 -0.21 -3.71 1.79
CA GLU A 236 -0.47 -2.46 1.07
C GLU A 236 0.74 -2.07 0.20
N ALA A 237 1.93 -1.98 0.79
CA ALA A 237 3.16 -1.66 0.07
C ALA A 237 3.42 -2.65 -1.09
N SER A 238 3.29 -3.95 -0.82
CA SER A 238 3.47 -5.03 -1.81
C SER A 238 2.51 -4.89 -2.99
N VAL A 239 1.24 -4.56 -2.75
CA VAL A 239 0.30 -4.25 -3.83
C VAL A 239 0.76 -3.03 -4.61
N MET A 240 1.09 -1.93 -3.93
CA MET A 240 1.50 -0.69 -4.60
C MET A 240 2.76 -0.85 -5.47
N THR A 241 3.68 -1.77 -5.15
CA THR A 241 4.84 -2.06 -6.02
C THR A 241 4.47 -2.63 -7.39
N GLN A 242 3.24 -3.15 -7.54
CA GLN A 242 2.73 -3.76 -8.78
C GLN A 242 1.81 -2.82 -9.56
N LEU A 243 1.47 -1.66 -8.99
CA LEU A 243 0.51 -0.72 -9.56
C LEU A 243 1.22 0.52 -10.08
N ARG A 244 0.95 0.84 -11.35
CA ARG A 244 1.47 2.06 -11.98
C ARG A 244 0.46 2.65 -12.94
N HIS A 245 -0.16 3.75 -12.54
CA HIS A 245 -1.14 4.45 -13.36
C HIS A 245 -1.22 5.92 -12.92
N ASN A 246 -1.51 6.84 -13.86
CA ASN A 246 -1.55 8.28 -13.57
C ASN A 246 -2.63 8.67 -12.56
N ASN A 247 -3.70 7.87 -12.46
CA ASN A 247 -4.80 8.07 -11.52
C ASN A 247 -4.75 7.12 -10.30
N LEU A 248 -3.60 6.49 -10.03
CA LEU A 248 -3.33 5.80 -8.77
C LEU A 248 -2.24 6.57 -8.03
N VAL A 249 -2.38 6.70 -6.71
CA VAL A 249 -1.32 7.30 -5.89
C VAL A 249 -0.08 6.42 -5.95
N GLN A 250 1.01 6.99 -6.47
CA GLN A 250 2.24 6.27 -6.74
C GLN A 250 3.06 6.05 -5.46
N LEU A 251 3.47 4.80 -5.23
CA LEU A 251 4.53 4.46 -4.29
C LEU A 251 5.87 4.95 -4.83
N LEU A 252 6.57 5.76 -4.04
CA LEU A 252 7.94 6.17 -4.32
C LEU A 252 8.94 5.17 -3.74
N GLY A 253 8.63 4.60 -2.58
CA GLY A 253 9.37 3.49 -1.99
C GLY A 253 9.07 3.27 -0.52
N VAL A 254 9.83 2.38 0.08
CA VAL A 254 9.65 1.94 1.46
C VAL A 254 10.94 2.17 2.24
N ILE A 255 10.83 2.64 3.48
CA ILE A 255 11.97 2.74 4.38
C ILE A 255 11.71 1.80 5.54
N VAL A 256 12.60 0.84 5.75
CA VAL A 256 12.65 0.03 6.97
C VAL A 256 13.77 0.58 7.82
N GLU A 257 13.44 1.20 8.95
CA GLU A 257 14.44 1.61 9.94
C GLU A 257 14.93 0.43 10.75
N GLU A 258 16.18 0.53 11.21
CA GLU A 258 16.78 -0.43 12.14
C GLU A 258 15.92 -0.54 13.43
N ARG A 259 15.33 0.58 13.89
CA ARG A 259 14.41 0.68 15.04
C ARG A 259 13.01 0.09 14.85
N GLY A 260 12.82 -0.74 13.81
CA GLY A 260 11.55 -1.40 13.52
C GLY A 260 10.46 -0.52 12.92
N SER A 261 10.75 0.74 12.58
CA SER A 261 9.75 1.62 11.95
C SER A 261 9.72 1.40 10.44
N LEU A 262 8.53 1.18 9.89
CA LEU A 262 8.30 1.09 8.45
C LEU A 262 7.59 2.35 7.95
N TYR A 263 8.13 2.92 6.88
CA TYR A 263 7.53 4.05 6.19
C TYR A 263 7.16 3.66 4.76
N ILE A 264 5.90 3.90 4.39
CA ILE A 264 5.46 3.92 2.99
C ILE A 264 5.56 5.38 2.54
N VAL A 265 6.40 5.62 1.54
CA VAL A 265 6.61 6.95 0.96
C VAL A 265 5.90 6.99 -0.38
N THR A 266 4.90 7.86 -0.51
CA THR A 266 4.12 8.05 -1.74
C THR A 266 4.24 9.47 -2.24
N GLU A 267 3.78 9.71 -3.47
CA GLU A 267 3.60 11.08 -3.96
C GLU A 267 2.69 11.88 -3.04
N TYR A 268 2.96 13.19 -2.93
CA TYR A 268 2.18 14.09 -2.10
C TYR A 268 0.98 14.65 -2.87
N MET A 269 -0.20 14.55 -2.27
CA MET A 269 -1.47 15.04 -2.84
C MET A 269 -1.92 16.30 -2.11
N ALA A 270 -1.59 17.46 -2.69
CA ALA A 270 -1.67 18.76 -2.02
C ALA A 270 -3.06 19.19 -1.57
N LYS A 271 -4.12 18.69 -2.19
CA LYS A 271 -5.50 19.09 -1.92
C LYS A 271 -6.27 18.07 -1.07
N GLY A 272 -5.56 17.08 -0.52
CA GLY A 272 -6.12 16.11 0.42
C GLY A 272 -7.15 15.18 -0.22
N SER A 273 -8.10 14.70 0.59
CA SER A 273 -9.15 13.78 0.13
C SER A 273 -10.15 14.47 -0.79
N LEU A 274 -10.70 13.73 -1.75
CA LEU A 274 -11.71 14.24 -2.68
C LEU A 274 -12.98 14.65 -1.91
N VAL A 275 -13.36 13.93 -0.85
CA VAL A 275 -14.53 14.30 -0.05
C VAL A 275 -14.36 15.66 0.64
N ASP A 276 -13.19 15.95 1.19
CA ASP A 276 -12.91 17.24 1.84
C ASP A 276 -12.76 18.35 0.81
N TYR A 277 -12.18 18.04 -0.34
CA TYR A 277 -12.09 18.96 -1.47
C TYR A 277 -13.48 19.36 -2.01
N LEU A 278 -14.38 18.39 -2.21
CA LEU A 278 -15.76 18.62 -2.64
C LEU A 278 -16.53 19.48 -1.63
N ARG A 279 -16.40 19.19 -0.33
CA ARG A 279 -17.08 19.93 0.74
C ARG A 279 -16.56 21.35 0.90
N SER A 280 -15.25 21.56 0.78
CA SER A 280 -14.63 22.87 0.98
C SER A 280 -14.86 23.82 -0.20
N ARG A 281 -14.91 23.31 -1.44
CA ARG A 281 -15.18 24.13 -2.64
C ARG A 281 -16.67 24.28 -2.93
N GLY A 282 -17.43 23.21 -2.72
CA GLY A 282 -18.88 23.19 -2.91
C GLY A 282 -19.33 23.45 -4.35
N ARG A 283 -20.65 23.47 -4.51
CA ARG A 283 -21.33 23.65 -5.82
C ARG A 283 -21.18 25.02 -6.45
N THR A 284 -20.72 26.01 -5.69
CA THR A 284 -20.52 27.38 -6.19
C THR A 284 -19.20 27.53 -6.95
N VAL A 285 -18.23 26.64 -6.70
CA VAL A 285 -16.91 26.67 -7.34
C VAL A 285 -16.76 25.52 -8.33
N LEU A 286 -17.31 24.34 -8.00
CA LEU A 286 -17.15 23.13 -8.81
C LEU A 286 -18.33 22.97 -9.78
N GLY A 287 -18.08 23.23 -11.07
CA GLY A 287 -19.04 22.99 -12.16
C GLY A 287 -19.06 21.54 -12.66
N GLY A 288 -20.03 21.23 -13.53
CA GLY A 288 -20.27 19.87 -14.05
C GLY A 288 -19.05 19.23 -14.74
N ASP A 289 -18.29 19.98 -15.55
CA ASP A 289 -17.10 19.47 -16.23
C ASP A 289 -16.03 18.99 -15.21
N CYS A 290 -15.83 19.73 -14.13
CA CYS A 290 -14.90 19.35 -13.07
C CYS A 290 -15.33 18.06 -12.36
N LEU A 291 -16.63 17.92 -12.06
CA LEU A 291 -17.17 16.70 -11.44
C LEU A 291 -17.05 15.49 -12.37
N LEU A 292 -17.30 15.69 -13.67
CA LEU A 292 -17.15 14.66 -14.68
C LEU A 292 -15.69 14.26 -14.87
N LYS A 293 -14.76 15.22 -14.79
CA LYS A 293 -13.32 14.95 -14.81
C LYS A 293 -12.86 14.10 -13.63
N PHE A 294 -13.29 14.40 -12.40
CA PHE A 294 -13.02 13.54 -11.25
C PHE A 294 -13.62 12.13 -11.41
N SER A 295 -14.82 12.05 -11.98
CA SER A 295 -15.46 10.78 -12.27
C SER A 295 -14.64 9.93 -13.25
N LEU A 296 -14.13 10.55 -14.34
CA LEU A 296 -13.26 9.92 -15.32
C LEU A 296 -11.93 9.48 -14.73
N ASP A 297 -11.26 10.35 -13.97
CA ASP A 297 -9.98 10.05 -13.32
C ASP A 297 -10.06 8.79 -12.45
N VAL A 298 -11.10 8.68 -11.62
CA VAL A 298 -11.29 7.50 -10.79
C VAL A 298 -11.71 6.30 -11.64
N CYS A 299 -12.51 6.47 -12.69
CA CYS A 299 -12.89 5.37 -13.58
C CYS A 299 -11.68 4.74 -14.29
N GLU A 300 -10.76 5.58 -14.77
CA GLU A 300 -9.51 5.15 -15.43
C GLU A 300 -8.61 4.38 -14.47
N ALA A 301 -8.49 4.86 -13.22
CA ALA A 301 -7.79 4.14 -12.16
C ALA A 301 -8.38 2.73 -11.91
N MET A 302 -9.71 2.64 -11.83
CA MET A 302 -10.40 1.38 -11.54
C MET A 302 -10.42 0.43 -12.74
N GLU A 303 -10.45 0.93 -13.97
CA GLU A 303 -10.24 0.13 -15.19
C GLU A 303 -8.84 -0.48 -15.20
N TYR A 304 -7.82 0.28 -14.80
CA TYR A 304 -6.47 -0.25 -14.64
C TYR A 304 -6.41 -1.36 -13.60
N LEU A 305 -7.04 -1.19 -12.42
CA LEU A 305 -7.09 -2.25 -11.40
C LEU A 305 -7.81 -3.50 -11.91
N GLU A 306 -8.96 -3.33 -12.58
CA GLU A 306 -9.72 -4.43 -13.19
C GLU A 306 -8.88 -5.21 -14.21
N ALA A 307 -8.16 -4.50 -15.10
CA ALA A 307 -7.29 -5.12 -16.10
C ALA A 307 -6.08 -5.86 -15.50
N ASN A 308 -5.66 -5.49 -14.30
CA ASN A 308 -4.57 -6.13 -13.56
C ASN A 308 -5.07 -7.11 -12.48
N ASN A 309 -6.35 -7.51 -12.52
CA ASN A 309 -6.98 -8.46 -11.59
C ASN A 309 -6.94 -8.05 -10.12
N PHE A 310 -6.88 -6.75 -9.83
CA PHE A 310 -6.98 -6.22 -8.47
C PHE A 310 -8.40 -5.77 -8.14
N VAL A 311 -8.82 -6.06 -6.90
CA VAL A 311 -10.08 -5.58 -6.32
C VAL A 311 -9.72 -4.64 -5.16
N HIS A 312 -10.19 -3.39 -5.22
CA HIS A 312 -9.88 -2.33 -4.25
C HIS A 312 -10.58 -2.56 -2.90
N ARG A 313 -11.84 -3.00 -2.92
CA ARG A 313 -12.70 -3.35 -1.76
C ARG A 313 -13.12 -2.19 -0.86
N ASP A 314 -12.43 -1.05 -0.90
CA ASP A 314 -12.83 0.16 -0.17
C ASP A 314 -12.80 1.44 -1.04
N LEU A 315 -13.47 1.42 -2.19
CA LEU A 315 -13.56 2.61 -3.04
C LEU A 315 -14.59 3.59 -2.49
N ALA A 316 -14.15 4.80 -2.14
CA ALA A 316 -14.99 5.88 -1.62
C ALA A 316 -14.28 7.24 -1.80
N ALA A 317 -15.01 8.36 -1.74
CA ALA A 317 -14.41 9.69 -1.93
C ALA A 317 -13.33 10.05 -0.89
N ARG A 318 -13.38 9.43 0.30
CA ARG A 318 -12.33 9.57 1.33
C ARG A 318 -11.00 8.90 0.97
N ASN A 319 -11.03 7.90 0.09
CA ASN A 319 -9.87 7.14 -0.37
C ASN A 319 -9.42 7.57 -1.77
N VAL A 320 -9.96 8.68 -2.29
CA VAL A 320 -9.46 9.36 -3.49
C VAL A 320 -8.79 10.64 -3.04
N LEU A 321 -7.57 10.91 -3.52
CA LEU A 321 -6.82 12.13 -3.21
C LEU A 321 -6.75 13.06 -4.42
N VAL A 322 -6.56 14.36 -4.19
CA VAL A 322 -6.50 15.38 -5.24
C VAL A 322 -5.13 16.06 -5.26
N SER A 323 -4.50 16.08 -6.44
CA SER A 323 -3.18 16.69 -6.64
C SER A 323 -3.25 18.23 -6.69
N GLU A 324 -2.09 18.89 -6.73
CA GLU A 324 -2.02 20.35 -6.95
C GLU A 324 -2.74 20.76 -8.25
N ASP A 325 -2.61 19.95 -9.31
CA ASP A 325 -3.20 20.21 -10.62
C ASP A 325 -4.66 19.71 -10.77
N ASN A 326 -5.36 19.44 -9.66
CA ASN A 326 -6.73 18.92 -9.64
C ASN A 326 -6.90 17.56 -10.36
N ILE A 327 -5.89 16.70 -10.29
CA ILE A 327 -6.02 15.31 -10.77
C ILE A 327 -6.46 14.44 -9.60
N ALA A 328 -7.56 13.72 -9.76
CA ALA A 328 -7.98 12.73 -8.78
C ALA A 328 -7.20 11.43 -8.95
N LYS A 329 -6.73 10.87 -7.83
CA LYS A 329 -6.04 9.59 -7.79
C LYS A 329 -6.57 8.70 -6.68
N VAL A 330 -6.84 7.43 -6.99
CA VAL A 330 -7.27 6.44 -5.99
C VAL A 330 -6.07 6.06 -5.12
N SER A 331 -6.34 5.88 -3.82
CA SER A 331 -5.37 5.64 -2.75
C SER A 331 -5.92 4.62 -1.75
N ASP A 332 -5.14 4.32 -0.70
CA ASP A 332 -5.50 3.39 0.38
C ASP A 332 -5.76 1.96 -0.11
N PHE A 333 -4.66 1.31 -0.50
CA PHE A 333 -4.68 -0.06 -1.00
C PHE A 333 -4.63 -1.11 0.12
N GLY A 334 -4.86 -0.72 1.39
CA GLY A 334 -4.73 -1.60 2.56
C GLY A 334 -5.66 -2.82 2.55
N LEU A 335 -6.79 -2.72 1.84
CA LEU A 335 -7.71 -3.85 1.61
C LEU A 335 -7.63 -4.41 0.18
N THR A 336 -6.80 -3.83 -0.67
CA THR A 336 -6.68 -4.24 -2.07
C THR A 336 -6.00 -5.60 -2.14
N LYS A 337 -6.58 -6.51 -2.94
CA LYS A 337 -6.05 -7.86 -3.14
C LYS A 337 -6.32 -8.30 -4.58
N GLU A 338 -5.53 -9.27 -5.05
CA GLU A 338 -5.85 -10.00 -6.28
C GLU A 338 -7.24 -10.65 -6.13
N ALA A 339 -7.98 -10.76 -7.23
CA ALA A 339 -9.30 -11.38 -7.22
C ALA A 339 -9.18 -12.85 -6.77
N SER A 340 -9.73 -13.17 -5.60
CA SER A 340 -9.65 -14.50 -4.98
C SER A 340 -10.99 -14.90 -4.38
N SER A 341 -11.30 -16.19 -4.34
CA SER A 341 -12.53 -16.75 -3.76
C SER A 341 -12.53 -16.82 -2.22
N ILE A 342 -11.51 -16.31 -1.54
CA ILE A 342 -11.34 -16.43 -0.08
C ILE A 342 -12.22 -15.41 0.65
N GLN A 343 -13.00 -15.90 1.63
CA GLN A 343 -13.81 -15.08 2.53
C GLN A 343 -12.91 -14.21 3.44
N ASP A 344 -13.24 -12.92 3.56
CA ASP A 344 -12.48 -11.95 4.35
C ASP A 344 -13.26 -11.52 5.61
N THR A 345 -12.54 -11.34 6.73
CA THR A 345 -13.09 -10.95 8.04
C THR A 345 -12.92 -9.46 8.35
N ALA A 346 -12.33 -8.68 7.44
CA ALA A 346 -12.16 -7.24 7.60
C ALA A 346 -13.49 -6.51 7.90
N LYS A 347 -13.43 -5.45 8.73
CA LYS A 347 -14.57 -4.54 8.93
C LYS A 347 -14.84 -3.81 7.62
N LEU A 348 -16.11 -3.83 7.18
CA LEU A 348 -16.49 -3.30 5.87
C LEU A 348 -17.27 -1.98 6.00
N PRO A 349 -17.04 -1.01 5.10
CA PRO A 349 -17.77 0.25 5.05
C PRO A 349 -19.16 0.03 4.43
N VAL A 350 -20.13 -0.37 5.26
CA VAL A 350 -21.48 -0.82 4.85
C VAL A 350 -22.15 0.04 3.76
N LYS A 351 -22.00 1.37 3.79
CA LYS A 351 -22.62 2.27 2.80
C LYS A 351 -21.98 2.22 1.40
N TRP A 352 -20.75 1.75 1.28
CA TRP A 352 -20.07 1.65 -0.01
C TRP A 352 -20.02 0.22 -0.53
N THR A 353 -20.10 -0.76 0.37
CA THR A 353 -19.99 -2.17 0.03
C THR A 353 -21.26 -2.71 -0.64
N SER A 354 -21.08 -3.52 -1.69
CA SER A 354 -22.19 -4.18 -2.38
C SER A 354 -22.89 -5.25 -1.51
N PRO A 355 -24.17 -5.55 -1.77
CA PRO A 355 -24.93 -6.54 -0.98
C PRO A 355 -24.27 -7.92 -0.92
N GLU A 356 -23.76 -8.42 -2.05
CA GLU A 356 -23.09 -9.72 -2.10
C GLU A 356 -21.76 -9.74 -1.33
N ALA A 357 -21.00 -8.63 -1.33
CA ALA A 357 -19.78 -8.54 -0.53
C ALA A 357 -20.08 -8.43 0.97
N LEU A 358 -21.19 -7.82 1.38
CA LEU A 358 -21.61 -7.77 2.78
C LEU A 358 -22.08 -9.14 3.29
N ARG A 359 -22.92 -9.83 2.51
CA ARG A 359 -23.59 -11.09 2.89
C ARG A 359 -22.71 -12.31 2.71
N GLU A 360 -22.09 -12.45 1.53
CA GLU A 360 -21.35 -13.66 1.13
C GLU A 360 -19.84 -13.49 1.30
N LYS A 361 -19.37 -12.31 1.70
CA LYS A 361 -17.94 -11.93 1.74
C LYS A 361 -17.24 -12.15 0.38
N ARG A 362 -18.02 -12.04 -0.70
CA ARG A 362 -17.56 -12.25 -2.08
C ARG A 362 -17.20 -10.92 -2.73
N PHE A 363 -15.91 -10.61 -2.75
CA PHE A 363 -15.37 -9.40 -3.39
C PHE A 363 -14.99 -9.68 -4.84
N SER A 364 -15.26 -8.73 -5.72
CA SER A 364 -14.93 -8.80 -7.15
C SER A 364 -14.82 -7.40 -7.75
N THR A 365 -14.36 -7.28 -8.99
CA THR A 365 -14.41 -5.98 -9.70
C THR A 365 -15.85 -5.45 -9.78
N LYS A 366 -16.86 -6.32 -9.79
CA LYS A 366 -18.28 -5.95 -9.76
C LYS A 366 -18.75 -5.37 -8.42
N SER A 367 -18.14 -5.74 -7.30
CA SER A 367 -18.40 -5.05 -6.02
C SER A 367 -17.73 -3.68 -5.98
N ASP A 368 -16.59 -3.49 -6.66
CA ASP A 368 -15.99 -2.17 -6.83
C ASP A 368 -16.82 -1.27 -7.76
N VAL A 369 -17.45 -1.82 -8.80
CA VAL A 369 -18.40 -1.09 -9.66
C VAL A 369 -19.59 -0.55 -8.86
N TRP A 370 -20.09 -1.32 -7.88
CA TRP A 370 -21.12 -0.81 -6.95
C TRP A 370 -20.60 0.37 -6.15
N SER A 371 -19.42 0.21 -5.55
CA SER A 371 -18.74 1.24 -4.75
C SER A 371 -18.49 2.51 -5.57
N TYR A 372 -18.14 2.36 -6.85
CA TYR A 372 -18.00 3.47 -7.80
C TYR A 372 -19.32 4.21 -8.04
N GLY A 373 -20.45 3.50 -8.11
CA GLY A 373 -21.76 4.15 -8.17
C GLY A 373 -22.04 5.02 -6.94
N ILE A 374 -21.67 4.55 -5.74
CA ILE A 374 -21.77 5.33 -4.50
C ILE A 374 -20.82 6.53 -4.54
N LEU A 375 -19.59 6.35 -5.01
CA LEU A 375 -18.61 7.43 -5.20
C LEU A 375 -19.13 8.51 -6.16
N LEU A 376 -19.73 8.13 -7.29
CA LEU A 376 -20.35 9.09 -8.20
C LEU A 376 -21.44 9.90 -7.48
N TRP A 377 -22.27 9.24 -6.66
CA TRP A 377 -23.25 9.96 -5.84
C TRP A 377 -22.58 10.93 -4.85
N GLU A 378 -21.47 10.56 -4.22
CA GLU A 378 -20.68 11.48 -3.37
C GLU A 378 -20.16 12.68 -4.17
N ILE A 379 -19.61 12.47 -5.37
CA ILE A 379 -19.10 13.53 -6.25
C ILE A 379 -20.21 14.53 -6.61
N TYR A 380 -21.33 14.05 -7.14
CA TYR A 380 -22.44 14.90 -7.59
C TYR A 380 -23.31 15.44 -6.44
N SER A 381 -23.10 14.95 -5.22
CA SER A 381 -23.70 15.53 -4.01
C SER A 381 -22.73 16.41 -3.21
N PHE A 382 -21.54 16.68 -3.75
CA PHE A 382 -20.49 17.51 -3.15
C PHE A 382 -20.04 17.00 -1.77
N GLY A 383 -19.87 15.68 -1.67
CA GLY A 383 -19.36 15.00 -0.47
C GLY A 383 -20.41 14.79 0.63
N ARG A 384 -21.71 14.81 0.30
CA ARG A 384 -22.75 14.37 1.26
C ARG A 384 -22.52 12.91 1.64
N VAL A 385 -22.93 12.57 2.86
CA VAL A 385 -22.84 11.18 3.34
C VAL A 385 -23.92 10.34 2.64
N PRO A 386 -23.58 9.18 2.04
CA PRO A 386 -24.55 8.30 1.39
C PRO A 386 -25.69 7.84 2.31
N TYR A 387 -26.83 7.52 1.70
CA TYR A 387 -28.09 7.12 2.35
C TYR A 387 -28.55 8.15 3.38
N PRO A 388 -28.80 9.41 2.96
CA PRO A 388 -29.21 10.45 3.89
C PRO A 388 -30.49 10.06 4.62
N ARG A 389 -30.54 10.30 5.93
CA ARG A 389 -31.71 10.03 6.81
C ARG A 389 -32.09 8.54 6.96
N ILE A 390 -31.26 7.61 6.48
CA ILE A 390 -31.45 6.17 6.69
C ILE A 390 -30.44 5.69 7.75
N PRO A 391 -30.91 5.12 8.88
CA PRO A 391 -30.02 4.49 9.87
C PRO A 391 -29.20 3.36 9.25
N LEU A 392 -27.94 3.20 9.66
CA LEU A 392 -27.01 2.22 9.08
C LEU A 392 -27.58 0.80 9.03
N LYS A 393 -28.27 0.38 10.11
CA LYS A 393 -28.92 -0.93 10.23
C LYS A 393 -30.03 -1.19 9.19
N GLU A 394 -30.59 -0.13 8.60
CA GLU A 394 -31.66 -0.21 7.61
C GLU A 394 -31.16 -0.13 6.16
N VAL A 395 -29.89 0.25 5.94
CA VAL A 395 -29.35 0.42 4.58
C VAL A 395 -29.42 -0.89 3.81
N VAL A 396 -28.85 -1.96 4.36
CA VAL A 396 -28.79 -3.27 3.68
C VAL A 396 -30.19 -3.84 3.38
N PRO A 397 -31.11 -3.94 4.37
CA PRO A 397 -32.45 -4.46 4.10
C PRO A 397 -33.26 -3.67 3.07
N ARG A 398 -33.06 -2.35 2.98
CA ARG A 398 -33.74 -1.51 1.97
C ARG A 398 -33.14 -1.73 0.59
N VAL A 399 -31.82 -1.74 0.48
CA VAL A 399 -31.11 -1.96 -0.79
C VAL A 399 -31.47 -3.32 -1.39
N GLU A 400 -31.52 -4.38 -0.58
CA GLU A 400 -31.92 -5.72 -1.05
C GLU A 400 -33.37 -5.78 -1.56
N LYS A 401 -34.23 -4.86 -1.10
CA LYS A 401 -35.62 -4.70 -1.61
C LYS A 401 -35.70 -3.77 -2.83
N GLY A 402 -34.57 -3.38 -3.42
CA GLY A 402 -34.50 -2.57 -4.62
C GLY A 402 -34.43 -1.06 -4.39
N TYR A 403 -34.26 -0.60 -3.15
CA TYR A 403 -34.05 0.82 -2.88
C TYR A 403 -32.75 1.32 -3.54
N LYS A 404 -32.84 2.47 -4.19
CA LYS A 404 -31.71 3.26 -4.71
C LYS A 404 -31.82 4.68 -4.19
N MET A 405 -30.70 5.34 -3.94
CA MET A 405 -30.71 6.75 -3.53
C MET A 405 -31.28 7.63 -4.64
N ASP A 406 -31.95 8.71 -4.26
CA ASP A 406 -32.41 9.73 -5.20
C ASP A 406 -31.24 10.41 -5.90
N ALA A 407 -31.50 10.96 -7.09
CA ALA A 407 -30.54 11.77 -7.82
C ALA A 407 -30.13 13.00 -6.98
N PRO A 408 -28.83 13.31 -6.83
CA PRO A 408 -28.41 14.55 -6.19
C PRO A 408 -28.98 15.79 -6.89
N ASP A 409 -29.20 16.86 -6.13
CA ASP A 409 -29.69 18.14 -6.67
C ASP A 409 -28.77 18.65 -7.79
N GLY A 410 -29.30 18.84 -9.00
CA GLY A 410 -28.53 19.28 -10.16
C GLY A 410 -27.68 18.19 -10.83
N CYS A 411 -27.84 16.92 -10.46
CA CYS A 411 -27.18 15.81 -11.12
C CYS A 411 -27.73 15.59 -12.53
N PRO A 412 -26.90 15.53 -13.58
CA PRO A 412 -27.35 15.23 -14.93
C PRO A 412 -28.00 13.84 -15.01
N PRO A 413 -29.16 13.69 -15.68
CA PRO A 413 -29.87 12.41 -15.78
C PRO A 413 -28.99 11.28 -16.33
N ALA A 414 -28.16 11.57 -17.34
CA ALA A 414 -27.26 10.61 -17.95
C ALA A 414 -26.23 10.04 -16.94
N VAL A 415 -25.76 10.87 -16.01
CA VAL A 415 -24.85 10.44 -14.94
C VAL A 415 -25.60 9.60 -13.91
N TYR A 416 -26.80 10.02 -13.51
CA TYR A 416 -27.60 9.24 -12.57
C TYR A 416 -28.00 7.86 -13.13
N ASP A 417 -28.23 7.76 -14.44
CA ASP A 417 -28.45 6.49 -15.11
C ASP A 417 -27.23 5.55 -15.01
N LEU A 418 -26.00 6.09 -15.00
CA LEU A 418 -24.79 5.29 -14.72
C LEU A 418 -24.78 4.79 -13.27
N MET A 419 -25.10 5.66 -12.30
CA MET A 419 -25.19 5.26 -10.89
C MET A 419 -26.18 4.10 -10.71
N LYS A 420 -27.37 4.19 -11.34
CA LYS A 420 -28.38 3.14 -11.29
C LYS A 420 -27.92 1.81 -11.90
N GLN A 421 -27.10 1.85 -12.95
CA GLN A 421 -26.51 0.65 -13.56
C GLN A 421 -25.49 0.00 -12.63
N CYS A 422 -24.64 0.80 -11.97
CA CYS A 422 -23.72 0.34 -10.93
C CYS A 422 -24.44 -0.36 -9.76
N TRP A 423 -25.62 0.15 -9.39
CA TRP A 423 -26.45 -0.40 -8.30
C TRP A 423 -27.44 -1.48 -8.75
N THR A 424 -27.12 -2.23 -9.81
CA THR A 424 -27.89 -3.42 -10.18
C THR A 424 -27.61 -4.53 -9.17
N LEU A 425 -28.66 -5.16 -8.63
CA LEU A 425 -28.50 -6.20 -7.60
C LEU A 425 -27.76 -7.42 -8.14
N ASP A 426 -28.11 -7.88 -9.34
CA ASP A 426 -27.31 -8.88 -10.03
C ASP A 426 -25.94 -8.31 -10.40
N SER A 427 -24.90 -8.82 -9.73
CA SER A 427 -23.52 -8.41 -9.93
C SER A 427 -23.02 -8.63 -11.36
N ALA A 428 -23.51 -9.66 -12.07
CA ALA A 428 -23.08 -9.97 -13.43
C ALA A 428 -23.60 -8.94 -14.45
N SER A 429 -24.79 -8.38 -14.19
CA SER A 429 -25.42 -7.34 -15.01
C SER A 429 -24.80 -5.94 -14.85
N ARG A 430 -23.91 -5.72 -13.89
CA ARG A 430 -23.21 -4.43 -13.72
C ARG A 430 -22.19 -4.23 -14.85
N PRO A 431 -21.99 -3.00 -15.35
CA PRO A 431 -21.00 -2.71 -16.40
C PRO A 431 -19.57 -3.00 -15.94
N SER A 432 -18.61 -3.12 -16.86
CA SER A 432 -17.17 -3.06 -16.54
C SER A 432 -16.72 -1.62 -16.39
N PHE A 433 -15.54 -1.39 -15.81
CA PHE A 433 -14.99 -0.03 -15.72
C PHE A 433 -14.66 0.56 -17.09
N ARG A 434 -14.22 -0.27 -18.04
CA ARG A 434 -14.07 0.14 -19.44
C ARG A 434 -15.37 0.69 -20.03
N MET A 435 -16.49 -0.02 -19.85
CA MET A 435 -17.80 0.45 -20.34
C MET A 435 -18.23 1.75 -19.64
N LEU A 436 -17.96 1.88 -18.35
CA LEU A 436 -18.25 3.11 -17.61
C LEU A 436 -17.43 4.30 -18.14
N ARG A 437 -16.13 4.10 -18.40
CA ARG A 437 -15.26 5.14 -18.99
C ARG A 437 -15.78 5.59 -20.35
N GLU A 438 -16.09 4.65 -21.25
CA GLU A 438 -16.62 4.95 -22.58
C GLU A 438 -17.93 5.77 -22.49
N LYS A 439 -18.83 5.44 -21.54
CA LYS A 439 -20.06 6.20 -21.31
C LYS A 439 -19.82 7.59 -20.72
N LEU A 440 -18.89 7.74 -19.78
CA LEU A 440 -18.51 9.06 -19.24
C LEU A 440 -17.86 9.95 -20.31
N GLN A 441 -17.01 9.37 -21.15
CA GLN A 441 -16.42 10.06 -22.30
C GLN A 441 -17.50 10.50 -23.30
N HIS A 442 -18.52 9.66 -23.54
CA HIS A 442 -19.66 10.02 -24.36
C HIS A 442 -20.47 11.18 -23.75
N ILE A 443 -20.78 11.13 -22.45
CA ILE A 443 -21.45 12.23 -21.72
C ILE A 443 -20.66 13.53 -21.88
N ARG A 444 -19.33 13.48 -21.74
CA ARG A 444 -18.46 14.65 -21.92
C ARG A 444 -18.50 15.17 -23.35
N ALA A 445 -18.33 14.31 -24.34
CA ALA A 445 -18.29 14.68 -25.76
C ALA A 445 -19.62 15.22 -26.30
N LYS A 446 -20.74 14.85 -25.68
CA LYS A 446 -22.08 15.32 -26.01
C LYS A 446 -22.60 16.40 -25.07
N GLU A 447 -21.76 16.86 -24.14
CA GLU A 447 -22.10 17.88 -23.14
C GLU A 447 -23.36 17.54 -22.33
N LEU A 448 -23.66 16.25 -22.13
CA LEU A 448 -24.83 15.76 -21.38
C LEU A 448 -24.69 15.95 -19.86
N TYR A 449 -23.68 16.72 -19.44
CA TYR A 449 -23.37 17.04 -18.05
C TYR A 449 -23.68 18.50 -17.69
N LEU A 450 -24.04 19.33 -18.69
CA LEU A 450 -24.39 20.74 -18.52
C LEU A 450 -25.81 20.92 -17.96
#